data_AF-A0A8H6RNG1-F1
#
_entry.id   AF-A0A8H6RNG1-F1
#
_cell.length_a   1.000
_cell.length_b   1.000
_cell.length_c   1.000
_cell.angle_alpha   90.00
_cell.angle_beta   90.00
_cell.angle_gamma   90.00
#
_symmetry.space_group_name_H-M   'P 1'
#
loop_
_entity.id
_entity.type
_entity.pdbx_description
1 polymer ?
#
loop_
_entity_poly.entity_id
_entity_poly.type
_entity_poly.pdbx_seq_one_letter_code
_entity_poly.pdbx_strand_id
1 'polypeptide(L)'
;MGSPFGPPGAGAANMDPEMMQQQQMIKLMQSAMESCPAKTVLAGGMGFGLGGLFGLFMASMRYDTPLSAGQPGGVGTGKIPSIPMREQLKIGFKDMGRSSWSSAKNFGYIGAIFAGTECCIEGFRAKNDLGNGVAAGCFTGAFLAKNAGPQAMAVGCAGFAAFSAAIDAYMRMESNDVAADPII
;
A
#
# COMPACT_ATOMS: atom_id res chain seq x y z
N MET A 1 -10.66 -3.34 -17.10
CA MET A 1 -11.54 -4.48 -16.71
C MET A 1 -11.74 -4.35 -15.20
N GLY A 2 -12.87 -3.86 -14.73
CA GLY A 2 -14.02 -4.70 -14.39
C GLY A 2 -14.01 -4.94 -12.88
N SER A 3 -14.45 -3.95 -12.11
CA SER A 3 -14.60 -4.07 -10.66
C SER A 3 -15.58 -5.21 -10.33
N PRO A 4 -15.30 -6.08 -9.33
CA PRO A 4 -16.08 -7.29 -9.07
C PRO A 4 -17.41 -7.03 -8.34
N PHE A 5 -17.96 -5.82 -8.42
CA PHE A 5 -19.31 -5.56 -7.93
C PHE A 5 -20.33 -5.97 -9.00
N GLY A 6 -20.43 -7.29 -9.20
CA GLY A 6 -21.61 -7.88 -9.80
C GLY A 6 -22.84 -7.50 -8.96
N PRO A 7 -23.95 -7.07 -9.57
CA PRO A 7 -25.16 -6.77 -8.82
C PRO A 7 -25.68 -8.09 -8.22
N PRO A 8 -26.09 -8.12 -6.94
CA PRO A 8 -26.83 -9.27 -6.44
C PRO A 8 -28.16 -9.33 -7.18
N GLY A 9 -28.24 -10.26 -8.14
CA GLY A 9 -29.48 -10.64 -8.78
C GLY A 9 -30.31 -11.44 -7.78
N ALA A 10 -31.20 -10.77 -7.05
CA ALA A 10 -32.32 -11.39 -6.38
C ALA A 10 -33.49 -10.40 -6.32
N GLY A 11 -34.55 -10.71 -7.08
CA GLY A 11 -35.86 -10.08 -6.88
C GLY A 11 -36.10 -8.80 -7.68
N ALA A 12 -36.67 -8.96 -8.88
CA ALA A 12 -37.49 -7.94 -9.49
C ALA A 12 -38.78 -7.75 -8.66
N ALA A 13 -38.74 -6.94 -7.61
CA ALA A 13 -39.91 -6.35 -6.98
C ALA A 13 -39.47 -5.27 -5.97
N ASN A 14 -39.86 -4.02 -6.21
CA ASN A 14 -39.74 -2.85 -5.33
C ASN A 14 -38.33 -2.26 -5.16
N MET A 15 -37.92 -1.39 -6.09
CA MET A 15 -36.83 -0.44 -5.82
C MET A 15 -37.40 0.76 -5.06
N ASP A 16 -37.22 0.76 -3.74
CA ASP A 16 -37.49 1.91 -2.87
C ASP A 16 -36.62 3.14 -3.28
N PRO A 17 -37.15 4.37 -3.20
CA PRO A 17 -36.43 5.60 -3.55
C PRO A 17 -35.14 5.83 -2.74
N GLU A 18 -34.99 5.18 -1.57
CA GLU A 18 -33.78 5.25 -0.73
C GLU A 18 -32.57 4.55 -1.37
N MET A 19 -32.78 3.47 -2.14
CA MET A 19 -31.72 2.76 -2.86
C MET A 19 -31.19 3.58 -4.04
N MET A 20 -32.02 4.37 -4.72
CA MET A 20 -31.53 5.30 -5.76
C MET A 20 -30.68 6.43 -5.17
N GLN A 21 -31.05 6.94 -4.00
CA GLN A 21 -30.26 7.96 -3.30
C GLN A 21 -28.93 7.37 -2.79
N GLN A 22 -28.93 6.15 -2.25
CA GLN A 22 -27.70 5.45 -1.88
C GLN A 22 -26.84 5.13 -3.11
N GLN A 23 -27.41 4.68 -4.23
CA GLN A 23 -26.66 4.45 -5.48
C GLN A 23 -26.12 5.75 -6.09
N GLN A 24 -26.85 6.85 -6.03
CA GLN A 24 -26.34 8.16 -6.46
C GLN A 24 -25.23 8.65 -5.54
N MET A 25 -25.36 8.45 -4.23
CA MET A 25 -24.32 8.78 -3.26
C MET A 25 -23.08 7.90 -3.46
N ILE A 26 -23.26 6.60 -3.73
CA ILE A 26 -22.19 5.65 -4.06
C ILE A 26 -21.55 6.04 -5.40
N LYS A 27 -22.30 6.43 -6.43
CA LYS A 27 -21.75 6.92 -7.69
C LYS A 27 -20.94 8.21 -7.52
N LEU A 28 -21.38 9.10 -6.65
CA LEU A 28 -20.65 10.33 -6.33
C LEU A 28 -19.40 10.05 -5.48
N MET A 29 -19.46 9.03 -4.61
CA MET A 29 -18.32 8.53 -3.85
C MET A 29 -17.34 7.73 -4.74
N GLN A 30 -17.85 6.95 -5.71
CA GLN A 30 -17.08 6.19 -6.69
C GLN A 30 -16.40 7.12 -7.68
N SER A 31 -17.09 8.14 -8.20
CA SER A 31 -16.47 9.15 -9.05
C SER A 31 -15.44 9.99 -8.30
N ALA A 32 -15.65 10.23 -7.00
CA ALA A 32 -14.63 10.82 -6.14
C ALA A 32 -13.45 9.86 -5.91
N MET A 33 -13.69 8.56 -5.70
CA MET A 33 -12.65 7.53 -5.51
C MET A 33 -11.91 7.16 -6.80
N GLU A 34 -12.48 7.44 -7.98
CA GLU A 34 -11.83 7.30 -9.27
C GLU A 34 -10.93 8.49 -9.62
N SER A 35 -10.99 9.57 -8.85
CA SER A 35 -10.09 10.70 -9.06
C SER A 35 -8.64 10.33 -8.68
N CYS A 36 -7.68 10.70 -9.52
CA CYS A 36 -6.26 10.51 -9.24
C CYS A 36 -5.79 11.01 -7.87
N PRO A 37 -6.22 12.20 -7.37
CA PRO A 37 -5.86 12.62 -6.03
C PRO A 37 -6.45 11.71 -4.94
N ALA A 38 -7.70 11.26 -5.08
CA ALA A 38 -8.30 10.34 -4.11
C ALA A 38 -7.62 8.97 -4.13
N LYS A 39 -7.39 8.36 -5.30
CA LYS A 39 -6.63 7.10 -5.41
C LYS A 39 -5.26 7.21 -4.76
N THR A 40 -4.55 8.31 -5.02
CA THR A 40 -3.21 8.57 -4.47
C THR A 40 -3.23 8.68 -2.95
N VAL A 41 -4.18 9.44 -2.39
CA VAL A 41 -4.30 9.62 -0.93
C VAL A 41 -4.73 8.33 -0.25
N LEU A 42 -5.67 7.59 -0.83
CA LEU A 42 -6.14 6.32 -0.28
C LEU A 42 -5.03 5.26 -0.31
N ALA A 43 -4.36 5.08 -1.45
CA ALA A 43 -3.24 4.14 -1.57
C ALA A 43 -2.05 4.55 -0.69
N GLY A 44 -1.75 5.85 -0.62
CA GLY A 44 -0.74 6.38 0.28
C GLY A 44 -1.09 6.17 1.77
N GLY A 45 -2.36 6.37 2.13
CA GLY A 45 -2.87 6.13 3.48
C GLY A 45 -2.83 4.66 3.88
N MET A 46 -3.25 3.76 2.98
CA MET A 46 -3.16 2.31 3.18
C MET A 46 -1.70 1.86 3.31
N GLY A 47 -0.81 2.35 2.43
CA GLY A 47 0.63 2.08 2.50
C GLY A 47 1.26 2.61 3.80
N PHE A 48 0.82 3.79 4.26
CA PHE A 48 1.27 4.36 5.52
C PHE A 48 0.86 3.49 6.72
N GLY A 49 -0.39 3.03 6.76
CA GLY A 49 -0.89 2.15 7.82
C GLY A 49 -0.13 0.81 7.86
N LEU A 50 -0.01 0.15 6.70
CA LEU A 50 0.73 -1.12 6.59
C LEU A 50 2.21 -0.95 6.94
N GLY A 51 2.85 0.14 6.48
CA GLY A 51 4.24 0.45 6.80
C GLY A 51 4.47 0.78 8.28
N GLY A 52 3.49 1.40 8.94
CA GLY A 52 3.53 1.68 10.38
C GLY A 52 3.49 0.41 11.22
N LEU A 53 2.60 -0.52 10.86
CA LEU A 53 2.50 -1.84 11.50
C LEU A 53 3.77 -2.66 11.25
N PHE A 54 4.24 -2.70 10.00
CA PHE A 54 5.48 -3.41 9.65
C PHE A 54 6.70 -2.81 10.36
N GLY A 55 6.81 -1.49 10.44
CA GLY A 55 7.90 -0.82 11.13
C GLY A 55 7.87 -1.03 12.66
N LEU A 56 6.68 -1.09 13.26
CA LEU A 56 6.53 -1.41 14.68
C LEU A 56 6.92 -2.87 14.97
N PHE A 57 6.52 -3.80 14.10
CA PHE A 57 6.89 -5.22 14.19
C PHE A 57 8.39 -5.44 14.00
N MET A 58 9.01 -4.75 13.04
CA MET A 58 10.46 -4.79 12.86
C MET A 58 11.20 -4.18 14.05
N ALA A 59 10.65 -3.12 14.66
CA ALA A 59 11.22 -2.56 15.87
C ALA A 59 11.10 -3.53 17.07
N SER A 60 9.96 -4.21 17.25
CA SER A 60 9.79 -5.16 18.35
C SER A 60 10.78 -6.33 18.25
N MET A 61 10.99 -6.90 17.06
CA MET A 61 11.99 -7.96 16.86
C MET A 61 13.42 -7.53 17.18
N ARG A 62 13.75 -6.24 17.00
CA ARG A 62 15.07 -5.72 17.40
C ARG A 62 15.17 -5.44 18.90
N TYR A 63 14.06 -5.19 19.58
CA TYR A 63 14.00 -5.00 21.03
C TYR A 63 14.10 -6.31 21.83
N ASP A 64 13.67 -7.44 21.27
CA ASP A 64 13.76 -8.77 21.93
C ASP A 64 15.18 -9.37 22.00
N THR A 65 16.21 -8.71 21.44
CA THR A 65 17.60 -9.23 21.45
C THR A 65 18.50 -8.49 22.46
N PRO A 66 18.68 -9.01 23.70
CA PRO A 66 19.52 -8.39 24.73
C PRO A 66 21.03 -8.40 24.42
N LEU A 67 21.47 -9.07 23.35
CA LEU A 67 22.88 -9.14 22.93
C LEU A 67 23.32 -7.98 22.01
N SER A 68 22.39 -7.16 21.51
CA SER A 68 22.73 -6.02 20.63
C SER A 68 23.21 -4.77 21.38
N ALA A 69 23.27 -4.81 22.71
CA ALA A 69 23.70 -3.69 23.58
C ALA A 69 25.16 -3.23 23.38
N GLY A 70 25.94 -3.92 22.52
CA GLY A 70 27.35 -3.60 22.23
C GLY A 70 27.67 -3.29 20.76
N GLN A 71 26.71 -3.31 19.83
CA GLN A 71 27.01 -3.19 18.40
C GLN A 71 26.62 -1.81 17.84
N PRO A 72 27.51 -1.10 17.11
CA PRO A 72 27.16 0.16 16.47
C PRO A 72 26.04 -0.07 15.44
N GLY A 73 24.83 0.42 15.75
CA GLY A 73 23.61 0.21 14.94
C GLY A 73 22.55 -0.71 15.58
N GLY A 74 22.81 -1.27 16.76
CA GLY A 74 21.82 -1.97 17.57
C GLY A 74 20.91 -1.01 18.34
N VAL A 75 19.60 -1.14 18.16
CA VAL A 75 18.55 -0.32 18.82
C VAL A 75 18.27 -0.79 20.26
N GLY A 76 18.92 -1.86 20.71
CA GLY A 76 18.95 -2.27 22.11
C GLY A 76 19.92 -1.37 22.89
N THR A 77 19.39 -0.34 23.55
CA THR A 77 19.95 0.31 24.74
C THR A 77 21.47 0.17 24.93
N GLY A 78 22.25 0.95 24.18
CA GLY A 78 23.68 1.17 24.46
C GLY A 78 23.98 1.87 25.80
N LYS A 79 23.09 1.76 26.80
CA LYS A 79 23.23 2.32 28.16
C LYS A 79 22.43 1.48 29.18
N ILE A 80 22.98 0.34 29.57
CA ILE A 80 22.66 -0.34 30.85
C ILE A 80 23.56 0.30 31.94
N PRO A 81 23.26 0.38 33.25
CA PRO A 81 22.02 0.43 34.04
C PRO A 81 22.05 1.59 35.08
N SER A 82 21.24 2.64 34.93
CA SER A 82 20.92 3.51 36.10
C SER A 82 19.70 4.40 35.93
N ILE A 83 19.08 4.38 34.75
CA ILE A 83 17.90 5.19 34.47
C ILE A 83 16.65 4.34 34.78
N PRO A 84 15.68 4.85 35.56
CA PRO A 84 14.48 4.11 35.96
C PRO A 84 13.80 3.44 34.76
N MET A 85 13.20 2.26 34.98
CA MET A 85 12.49 1.49 33.95
C MET A 85 11.48 2.33 33.15
N ARG A 86 10.93 3.38 33.75
CA ARG A 86 10.05 4.35 33.10
C ARG A 86 10.73 5.17 32.01
N GLU A 87 11.98 5.59 32.22
CA GLU A 87 12.75 6.37 31.24
C GLU A 87 13.25 5.47 30.11
N GLN A 88 13.65 4.22 30.40
CA GLN A 88 13.99 3.23 29.36
C GLN A 88 12.79 2.87 28.49
N LEU A 89 11.61 2.66 29.10
CA LEU A 89 10.38 2.50 28.32
C LEU A 89 10.11 3.74 27.47
N LYS A 90 10.21 4.95 28.04
CA LYS A 90 9.94 6.19 27.32
C LYS A 90 10.87 6.41 26.12
N ILE A 91 12.16 6.11 26.29
CA ILE A 91 13.15 6.17 25.20
C ILE A 91 12.86 5.06 24.18
N GLY A 92 12.53 3.85 24.63
CA GLY A 92 12.19 2.72 23.78
C GLY A 92 10.95 2.99 22.92
N PHE A 93 9.86 3.44 23.53
CA PHE A 93 8.65 3.86 22.82
C PHE A 93 8.92 5.01 21.83
N LYS A 94 9.79 5.95 22.20
CA LYS A 94 10.18 7.05 21.29
C LYS A 94 10.96 6.55 20.08
N ASP A 95 11.84 5.57 20.25
CA ASP A 95 12.64 5.03 19.15
C ASP A 95 11.84 4.05 18.27
N MET A 96 11.02 3.18 18.89
CA MET A 96 10.04 2.34 18.20
C MET A 96 9.08 3.20 17.35
N GLY A 97 8.57 4.29 17.93
CA GLY A 97 7.71 5.23 17.23
C GLY A 97 8.41 5.93 16.08
N ARG A 98 9.69 6.33 16.26
CA ARG A 98 10.48 6.96 15.19
C ARG A 98 10.75 6.01 14.03
N SER A 99 11.07 4.75 14.34
CA SER A 99 11.30 3.69 13.34
C SER A 99 10.02 3.34 12.57
N SER A 100 8.90 3.16 13.30
CA SER A 100 7.58 2.92 12.71
C SER A 100 7.13 4.09 11.83
N TRP A 101 7.29 5.34 12.30
CA TRP A 101 6.97 6.55 11.53
C TRP A 101 7.82 6.68 10.26
N SER A 102 9.11 6.36 10.31
CA SER A 102 9.97 6.36 9.13
C SER A 102 9.50 5.32 8.11
N SER A 103 9.15 4.13 8.58
CA SER A 103 8.66 3.04 7.73
C SER A 103 7.33 3.40 7.09
N ALA A 104 6.37 3.88 7.88
CA ALA A 104 5.07 4.34 7.42
C ALA A 104 5.19 5.40 6.31
N LYS A 105 6.06 6.40 6.49
CA LYS A 105 6.30 7.42 5.45
C LYS A 105 6.85 6.82 4.15
N ASN A 106 7.78 5.88 4.23
CA ASN A 106 8.36 5.24 3.03
C ASN A 106 7.31 4.42 2.26
N PHE A 107 6.56 3.56 2.95
CA PHE A 107 5.52 2.75 2.30
C PHE A 107 4.35 3.60 1.80
N GLY A 108 3.96 4.63 2.54
CA GLY A 108 2.95 5.59 2.08
C GLY A 108 3.41 6.37 0.85
N TYR A 109 4.69 6.78 0.79
CA TYR A 109 5.26 7.46 -0.37
C TYR A 109 5.30 6.56 -1.61
N ILE A 110 5.71 5.30 -1.45
CA ILE A 110 5.72 4.32 -2.54
C ILE A 110 4.29 4.06 -3.05
N GLY A 111 3.34 3.83 -2.13
CA GLY A 111 1.93 3.59 -2.49
C GLY A 111 1.28 4.78 -3.18
N ALA A 112 1.58 6.00 -2.75
CA ALA A 112 1.11 7.23 -3.38
C ALA A 112 1.66 7.38 -4.81
N ILE A 113 2.96 7.18 -5.02
CA ILE A 113 3.55 7.29 -6.37
C ILE A 113 3.01 6.20 -7.30
N PHE A 114 2.90 4.96 -6.81
CA PHE A 114 2.37 3.86 -7.61
C PHE A 114 0.94 4.15 -8.10
N ALA A 115 0.02 4.47 -7.19
CA ALA A 115 -1.37 4.76 -7.55
C ALA A 115 -1.51 6.06 -8.37
N GLY A 116 -0.69 7.07 -8.08
CA GLY A 116 -0.70 8.32 -8.83
C GLY A 116 -0.20 8.14 -10.26
N THR A 117 0.86 7.35 -10.46
CA THR A 117 1.42 7.08 -11.79
C THR A 117 0.50 6.19 -12.61
N GLU A 118 -0.09 5.17 -12.01
CA GLU A 118 -1.14 4.35 -12.64
C GLU A 118 -2.31 5.23 -13.11
N CYS A 119 -2.85 6.08 -12.23
CA CYS A 119 -3.97 6.95 -12.59
C CYS A 119 -3.61 7.96 -13.69
N CYS A 120 -2.40 8.54 -13.67
CA CYS A 120 -1.94 9.40 -14.75
C CYS A 120 -1.87 8.65 -16.08
N ILE A 121 -1.30 7.43 -16.10
CA ILE A 121 -1.16 6.63 -17.33
C ILE A 121 -2.55 6.19 -17.84
N GLU A 122 -3.47 5.83 -16.95
CA GLU A 122 -4.87 5.54 -17.27
C GLU A 122 -5.57 6.74 -17.89
N GLY A 123 -5.39 7.93 -17.31
CA GLY A 123 -5.94 9.18 -17.83
C GLY A 123 -5.43 9.51 -19.23
N PHE A 124 -4.15 9.24 -19.53
CA PHE A 124 -3.58 9.49 -20.86
C PHE A 124 -3.93 8.43 -21.90
N ARG A 125 -4.14 7.16 -21.50
CA ARG A 125 -4.33 6.04 -22.44
C ARG A 125 -5.77 5.53 -22.51
N ALA A 126 -6.65 6.00 -21.62
CA ALA A 126 -8.07 5.63 -21.49
C ALA A 126 -8.33 4.10 -21.43
N LYS A 127 -7.33 3.33 -21.01
CA LYS A 127 -7.40 1.88 -20.86
C LYS A 127 -6.73 1.45 -19.55
N ASN A 128 -7.37 0.53 -18.83
CA ASN A 128 -6.84 -0.14 -17.65
C ASN A 128 -6.58 -1.61 -18.04
N ASP A 129 -5.32 -1.90 -18.37
CA ASP A 129 -4.81 -3.19 -18.82
C ASP A 129 -3.55 -3.55 -18.02
N LEU A 130 -3.15 -4.83 -18.03
CA LEU A 130 -1.95 -5.36 -17.34
C LEU A 130 -0.70 -4.51 -17.62
N GLY A 131 -0.56 -4.02 -18.86
CA GLY A 131 0.57 -3.19 -19.27
C GLY A 131 0.64 -1.83 -18.58
N ASN A 132 -0.49 -1.28 -18.11
CA ASN A 132 -0.52 -0.02 -17.37
C ASN A 132 0.07 -0.19 -15.96
N GLY A 133 -0.29 -1.26 -15.26
CA GLY A 133 0.26 -1.58 -13.94
C GLY A 133 1.76 -1.87 -14.01
N VAL A 134 2.22 -2.59 -15.04
CA VAL A 134 3.66 -2.85 -15.27
C VAL A 134 4.43 -1.57 -15.61
N ALA A 135 3.87 -0.69 -16.44
CA ALA A 135 4.49 0.58 -16.78
C ALA A 135 4.54 1.53 -15.57
N ALA A 136 3.46 1.62 -14.80
CA ALA A 136 3.40 2.38 -13.55
C ALA A 136 4.40 1.84 -12.52
N GLY A 137 4.51 0.51 -12.40
CA GLY A 137 5.49 -0.17 -11.56
C GLY A 137 6.92 0.17 -11.98
N CYS A 138 7.25 0.01 -13.26
CA CYS A 138 8.57 0.37 -13.80
C CYS A 138 8.92 1.84 -13.51
N PHE A 139 8.00 2.76 -13.82
CA PHE A 139 8.23 4.19 -13.60
C PHE A 139 8.42 4.50 -12.11
N THR A 140 7.57 3.95 -11.25
CA THR A 140 7.67 4.11 -9.79
C THR A 140 9.01 3.59 -9.27
N GLY A 141 9.41 2.38 -9.66
CA GLY A 141 10.67 1.77 -9.27
C GLY A 141 11.90 2.55 -9.77
N ALA A 142 11.88 3.02 -11.02
CA ALA A 142 12.93 3.87 -11.56
C ALA A 142 12.99 5.22 -10.84
N PHE A 143 11.85 5.85 -10.57
CA PHE A 143 11.78 7.15 -9.91
C PHE A 143 12.31 7.10 -8.48
N LEU A 144 11.97 6.03 -7.73
CA LEU A 144 12.48 5.84 -6.37
C LEU A 144 13.99 5.63 -6.35
N ALA A 145 14.55 4.97 -7.36
CA ALA A 145 15.98 4.69 -7.48
C ALA A 145 16.78 5.81 -8.18
N LYS A 146 16.15 6.93 -8.55
CA LYS A 146 16.80 8.00 -9.34
C LYS A 146 18.09 8.55 -8.75
N ASN A 147 18.18 8.59 -7.42
CA ASN A 147 19.36 9.10 -6.71
C ASN A 147 20.48 8.06 -6.56
N ALA A 148 20.20 6.78 -6.83
CA ALA A 148 21.15 5.68 -6.71
C ALA A 148 21.88 5.37 -8.04
N GLY A 149 21.59 6.11 -9.11
CA GLY A 149 22.23 5.98 -10.42
C GLY A 149 21.44 5.14 -11.44
N PRO A 150 21.85 5.15 -12.72
CA PRO A 150 21.06 4.58 -13.82
C PRO A 150 20.91 3.06 -13.74
N GLN A 151 21.93 2.35 -13.23
CA GLN A 151 21.84 0.91 -13.02
C GLN A 151 20.80 0.55 -11.95
N ALA A 152 20.76 1.31 -10.86
CA ALA A 152 19.75 1.12 -9.82
C ALA A 152 18.34 1.45 -10.33
N MET A 153 18.20 2.47 -11.20
CA MET A 153 16.92 2.76 -11.87
C MET A 153 16.45 1.61 -12.76
N ALA A 154 17.35 0.99 -13.54
CA ALA A 154 17.01 -0.14 -14.40
C ALA A 154 16.56 -1.36 -13.57
N VAL A 155 17.31 -1.69 -12.51
CA VAL A 155 16.95 -2.79 -11.59
C VAL A 155 15.65 -2.47 -10.85
N GLY A 156 15.47 -1.23 -10.39
CA GLY A 156 14.27 -0.75 -9.73
C GLY A 156 13.03 -0.84 -10.63
N CYS A 157 13.15 -0.40 -11.89
CA CYS A 157 12.10 -0.56 -12.89
C CYS A 157 11.76 -2.04 -13.10
N ALA A 158 12.76 -2.89 -13.37
CA ALA A 158 12.52 -4.31 -13.63
C ALA A 158 11.86 -5.01 -12.44
N GLY A 159 12.31 -4.74 -11.21
CA GLY A 159 11.77 -5.33 -9.99
C GLY A 159 10.32 -4.91 -9.72
N PHE A 160 10.02 -3.60 -9.78
CA PHE A 160 8.65 -3.12 -9.56
C PHE A 160 7.72 -3.51 -10.71
N ALA A 161 8.20 -3.52 -11.96
CA ALA A 161 7.44 -4.00 -13.11
C ALA A 161 7.05 -5.48 -12.97
N ALA A 162 8.00 -6.33 -12.57
CA ALA A 162 7.75 -7.75 -12.34
C ALA A 162 6.78 -7.98 -11.17
N PHE A 163 6.96 -7.25 -10.06
CA PHE A 163 6.05 -7.32 -8.92
C PHE A 163 4.63 -6.88 -9.30
N SER A 164 4.48 -5.76 -10.00
CA SER A 164 3.17 -5.30 -10.51
C SER A 164 2.53 -6.33 -11.45
N ALA A 165 3.30 -6.88 -12.39
CA ALA A 165 2.81 -7.94 -13.28
C ALA A 165 2.30 -9.17 -12.51
N ALA A 166 3.03 -9.59 -11.47
CA ALA A 166 2.66 -10.75 -10.67
C ALA A 166 1.36 -10.50 -9.87
N ILE A 167 1.24 -9.33 -9.23
CA ILE A 167 0.04 -8.95 -8.49
C ILE A 167 -1.17 -8.82 -9.43
N ASP A 168 -0.99 -8.15 -10.56
CA ASP A 168 -2.03 -8.00 -11.58
C ASP A 168 -2.47 -9.33 -12.20
N ALA A 169 -1.54 -10.28 -12.36
CA ALA A 169 -1.86 -11.64 -12.79
C ALA A 169 -2.61 -12.39 -11.69
N TYR A 170 -2.17 -12.28 -10.43
CA TYR A 170 -2.83 -12.90 -9.27
C TYR A 170 -4.28 -12.44 -9.12
N MET A 171 -4.53 -11.13 -9.13
CA MET A 171 -5.89 -10.59 -9.00
C MET A 171 -6.80 -10.98 -10.17
N ARG A 172 -6.24 -11.19 -11.37
CA ARG A 172 -6.99 -11.65 -12.55
C ARG A 172 -7.26 -13.15 -12.52
N MET A 173 -6.43 -13.97 -11.90
CA MET A 173 -6.70 -15.41 -11.75
C MET A 173 -7.95 -15.62 -10.88
N GLU A 174 -8.02 -14.95 -9.73
CA GLU A 174 -9.20 -14.99 -8.83
C GLU A 174 -10.50 -14.59 -9.56
N SER A 175 -10.43 -13.63 -10.48
CA SER A 175 -11.61 -13.14 -11.22
C SER A 175 -12.10 -14.10 -12.31
N ASN A 176 -11.28 -15.08 -12.72
CA ASN A 176 -11.62 -16.08 -13.73
C ASN A 176 -12.04 -17.43 -13.12
N ASP A 177 -11.89 -17.59 -11.79
CA ASP A 177 -12.43 -18.74 -11.08
C ASP A 177 -13.94 -18.56 -10.88
N VAL A 178 -14.72 -19.23 -11.72
CA VAL A 178 -16.20 -19.38 -11.68
C VAL A 178 -16.69 -20.04 -10.36
N ALA A 179 -15.82 -20.26 -9.37
CA ALA A 179 -16.13 -20.82 -8.06
C ALA A 179 -16.52 -19.76 -7.00
N ALA A 180 -16.44 -18.47 -7.32
CA ALA A 180 -16.80 -17.37 -6.41
C ALA A 180 -18.27 -16.92 -6.50
N ASP A 181 -19.11 -17.57 -7.31
CA ASP A 181 -20.56 -17.39 -7.27
C ASP A 181 -21.17 -18.31 -6.20
N PRO A 182 -21.67 -17.80 -5.04
CA PRO A 182 -22.46 -18.60 -4.12
C PRO A 182 -23.92 -18.79 -4.59
N ILE A 183 -24.23 -18.60 -5.87
CA ILE A 183 -25.60 -18.70 -6.40
C ILE A 183 -25.69 -19.84 -7.43
N ILE A 184 -25.95 -21.03 -6.89
CA ILE A 184 -27.14 -21.80 -7.31
C ILE A 184 -28.36 -21.05 -6.78
#